data_AF-A0A9P6TL37-F1
#
_entry.id   AF-A0A9P6TL37-F1
#
_cell.length_a   1.000
_cell.length_b   1.000
_cell.length_c   1.000
_cell.angle_alpha   90.00
_cell.angle_beta   90.00
_cell.angle_gamma   90.00
#
_symmetry.space_group_name_H-M   'P 1'
#
loop_
_entity.id
_entity.type
_entity.pdbx_description
1 polymer ?
#
loop_
_entity_poly.entity_id
_entity_poly.type
_entity_poly.pdbx_seq_one_letter_code
_entity_poly.pdbx_strand_id
1 'polypeptide(L)'
;MNLKRGQYRFQIAQFGYTHMALFMIVVQSHFIVDNILEGLIWFVMPAALVVINDIFAYICGFFWGKTPLIQLSPKKTVEGFVGALICTLVLGFIVTTILMRFNYMTCPVQDLGATAWSDISCEPHNPVFTAAPWRLPSVIRYLIKLATFHDIREVWIAPVQLHTVVMACFASLIAPFGGFFASAVKRAFKIKDFGQSIPGHGGLTDRMDCQFLMGLFAYMYYQSFIKMYNITVGTILALVINNMSAREKVELLERLTTYLENQNILSNNIDSVLAKAQGLWSA
;
A
#
# COMPACT_ATOMS: atom_id res chain seq x y z
N MET A 1 31.48 -20.29 -11.27
CA MET A 1 32.31 -19.11 -10.91
C MET A 1 33.69 -19.65 -10.50
N ASN A 2 34.70 -19.59 -11.39
CA ASN A 2 36.04 -20.06 -11.03
C ASN A 2 36.71 -19.00 -10.14
N LEU A 3 36.83 -19.30 -8.84
CA LEU A 3 37.48 -18.42 -7.87
C LEU A 3 38.98 -18.36 -8.20
N LYS A 4 39.53 -17.15 -8.32
CA LYS A 4 40.95 -16.94 -8.62
C LYS A 4 41.71 -16.76 -7.31
N ARG A 5 42.71 -17.62 -7.09
CA ARG A 5 43.58 -17.55 -5.91
C ARG A 5 44.24 -16.16 -5.84
N GLY A 6 44.16 -15.50 -4.69
CA GLY A 6 44.67 -14.14 -4.47
C GLY A 6 43.64 -13.01 -4.68
N GLN A 7 42.48 -13.28 -5.29
CA GLN A 7 41.43 -12.27 -5.52
C GLN A 7 40.12 -12.56 -4.75
N TYR A 8 40.15 -13.49 -3.78
CA TYR A 8 38.94 -13.94 -3.09
C TYR A 8 38.13 -12.81 -2.44
N ARG A 9 38.79 -11.84 -1.80
CA ARG A 9 38.09 -10.69 -1.19
C ARG A 9 37.28 -9.89 -2.20
N PHE A 10 37.86 -9.63 -3.38
CA PHE A 10 37.19 -8.90 -4.44
C PHE A 10 36.04 -9.71 -5.06
N GLN A 11 36.27 -10.99 -5.34
CA GLN A 11 35.26 -11.87 -5.94
C GLN A 11 34.06 -12.09 -5.01
N ILE A 12 34.30 -12.30 -3.70
CA ILE A 12 33.25 -12.45 -2.69
C ILE A 12 32.53 -11.12 -2.48
N ALA A 13 33.23 -9.99 -2.45
CA ALA A 13 32.59 -8.67 -2.34
C ALA A 13 31.69 -8.37 -3.55
N GLN A 14 32.15 -8.62 -4.78
CA GLN A 14 31.34 -8.48 -5.99
C GLN A 14 30.11 -9.39 -5.95
N PHE A 15 30.28 -10.64 -5.54
CA PHE A 15 29.17 -11.58 -5.37
C PHE A 15 28.15 -11.07 -4.34
N GLY A 16 28.62 -10.52 -3.22
CA GLY A 16 27.76 -9.90 -2.20
C GLY A 16 26.99 -8.69 -2.74
N TYR A 17 27.66 -7.80 -3.49
CA TYR A 17 27.00 -6.64 -4.10
C TYR A 17 25.96 -7.04 -5.15
N THR A 18 26.25 -8.03 -6.00
CA THR A 18 25.28 -8.49 -7.00
C THR A 18 24.06 -9.13 -6.34
N HIS A 19 24.24 -9.95 -5.29
CA HIS A 19 23.12 -10.54 -4.57
C HIS A 19 22.30 -9.47 -3.86
N MET A 20 22.94 -8.55 -3.14
CA MET A 20 22.24 -7.45 -2.47
C MET A 20 21.43 -6.61 -3.47
N ALA A 21 22.01 -6.26 -4.62
CA ALA A 21 21.32 -5.50 -5.65
C ALA A 21 20.14 -6.28 -6.26
N LEU A 22 20.32 -7.59 -6.54
CA LEU A 22 19.25 -8.45 -7.04
C LEU A 22 18.11 -8.58 -6.03
N PHE A 23 18.41 -8.85 -4.76
CA PHE A 23 17.39 -8.90 -3.71
C PHE A 23 16.65 -7.57 -3.59
N MET A 24 17.38 -6.45 -3.58
CA MET A 24 16.78 -5.13 -3.51
C MET A 24 15.85 -4.85 -4.70
N ILE A 25 16.27 -5.16 -5.94
CA ILE A 25 15.46 -4.87 -7.13
C ILE A 25 14.27 -5.82 -7.26
N VAL A 26 14.50 -7.13 -7.12
CA VAL A 26 13.48 -8.15 -7.35
C VAL A 26 12.39 -8.09 -6.30
N VAL A 27 12.75 -8.01 -5.01
CA VAL A 27 11.78 -7.99 -3.92
C VAL A 27 10.93 -6.72 -3.98
N GLN A 28 11.55 -5.57 -4.26
CA GLN A 28 10.81 -4.31 -4.37
C GLN A 28 9.89 -4.29 -5.60
N SER A 29 10.36 -4.84 -6.73
CA SER A 29 9.54 -4.95 -7.93
C SER A 29 8.32 -5.84 -7.69
N HIS A 30 8.46 -6.94 -6.95
CA HIS A 30 7.35 -7.80 -6.59
C HIS A 30 6.26 -7.03 -5.81
N PHE A 31 6.64 -6.29 -4.76
CA PHE A 31 5.67 -5.50 -3.98
C PHE A 31 5.00 -4.40 -4.81
N ILE A 32 5.73 -3.75 -5.70
CA ILE A 32 5.16 -2.74 -6.61
C ILE A 32 4.17 -3.37 -7.59
N VAL A 33 4.50 -4.54 -8.16
CA VAL A 33 3.60 -5.27 -9.05
C VAL A 33 2.33 -5.68 -8.32
N ASP A 34 2.44 -6.22 -7.09
CA ASP A 34 1.27 -6.59 -6.29
C ASP A 34 0.36 -5.39 -6.01
N ASN A 35 0.94 -4.21 -5.70
CA ASN A 35 0.16 -2.97 -5.55
C ASN A 35 -0.59 -2.60 -6.83
N ILE A 36 0.08 -2.70 -7.99
CA ILE A 36 -0.55 -2.38 -9.29
C ILE A 36 -1.71 -3.34 -9.58
N LEU A 37 -1.54 -4.63 -9.28
CA LEU A 37 -2.57 -5.65 -9.53
C LEU A 37 -3.82 -5.44 -8.67
N GLU A 38 -3.66 -5.01 -7.42
CA GLU A 38 -4.79 -4.69 -6.53
C GLU A 38 -5.51 -3.39 -6.92
N GLY A 39 -4.86 -2.54 -7.72
CA GLY A 39 -5.41 -1.33 -8.31
C GLY A 39 -4.33 -0.29 -8.56
N LEU A 40 -4.34 0.34 -9.73
CA LEU A 40 -3.28 1.27 -10.14
C LEU A 40 -3.13 2.47 -9.18
N ILE A 41 -4.19 2.83 -8.47
CA ILE A 41 -4.18 3.87 -7.42
C ILE A 41 -3.16 3.57 -6.31
N TRP A 42 -2.96 2.31 -5.93
CA TRP A 42 -1.99 1.90 -4.90
C TRP A 42 -0.53 2.03 -5.32
N PHE A 43 -0.29 2.25 -6.61
CA PHE A 43 1.01 2.61 -7.15
C PHE A 43 1.11 4.12 -7.41
N VAL A 44 0.14 4.69 -8.13
CA VAL A 44 0.18 6.09 -8.58
C VAL A 44 0.07 7.06 -7.42
N MET A 45 -0.81 6.81 -6.45
CA MET A 45 -1.02 7.73 -5.33
C MET A 45 0.22 7.80 -4.41
N PRO A 46 0.80 6.68 -3.92
CA PRO A 46 2.03 6.73 -3.13
C PRO A 46 3.21 7.36 -3.89
N ALA A 47 3.34 7.06 -5.19
CA ALA A 47 4.39 7.67 -6.01
C ALA A 47 4.20 9.18 -6.15
N ALA A 48 2.97 9.64 -6.38
CA ALA A 48 2.63 11.05 -6.44
C ALA A 48 2.92 11.78 -5.12
N LEU A 49 2.64 11.15 -3.97
CA LEU A 49 2.94 11.74 -2.66
C LEU A 49 4.44 12.02 -2.48
N VAL A 50 5.31 11.10 -2.87
CA VAL A 50 6.76 11.29 -2.83
C VAL A 50 7.19 12.42 -3.77
N VAL A 51 6.68 12.44 -5.00
CA VAL A 51 7.00 13.50 -5.98
C VAL A 51 6.56 14.88 -5.48
N ILE A 52 5.34 14.97 -4.94
CA ILE A 52 4.83 16.20 -4.33
C ILE A 52 5.73 16.60 -3.16
N ASN A 53 6.11 15.65 -2.30
CA ASN A 53 6.97 15.94 -1.16
C ASN A 53 8.32 16.52 -1.59
N ASP A 54 8.99 15.92 -2.56
CA ASP A 54 10.29 16.42 -3.07
C ASP A 54 10.17 17.82 -3.67
N ILE A 55 9.12 18.07 -4.45
CA ILE A 55 8.85 19.39 -5.06
C ILE A 55 8.64 20.44 -3.96
N PHE A 56 7.77 20.16 -2.98
CA PHE A 56 7.45 21.13 -1.94
C PHE A 56 8.55 21.28 -0.89
N ALA A 57 9.38 20.26 -0.67
CA ALA A 57 10.60 20.37 0.12
C ALA A 57 11.59 21.33 -0.52
N TYR A 58 11.74 21.27 -1.85
CA TYR A 58 12.55 22.23 -2.59
C TYR A 58 11.97 23.64 -2.56
N ILE A 59 10.67 23.81 -2.87
CA ILE A 59 10.01 25.12 -2.91
C ILE A 59 10.06 25.79 -1.53
N CYS A 60 9.62 25.10 -0.48
CA CYS A 60 9.62 25.66 0.87
C CYS A 60 11.04 25.89 1.39
N GLY A 61 11.97 24.99 1.04
CA GLY A 61 13.38 25.13 1.38
C GLY A 61 14.06 26.31 0.67
N PHE A 62 13.65 26.63 -0.56
CA PHE A 62 14.18 27.78 -1.30
C PHE A 62 13.73 29.11 -0.69
N PHE A 63 12.45 29.23 -0.31
CA PHE A 63 11.89 30.49 0.22
C PHE A 63 12.21 30.72 1.70
N TRP A 64 12.17 29.67 2.53
CA TRP A 64 12.29 29.80 3.99
C TRP A 64 13.45 29.01 4.62
N GLY A 65 14.23 28.29 3.81
CA GLY A 65 15.29 27.43 4.32
C GLY A 65 16.46 28.20 4.91
N LYS A 66 16.73 27.95 6.19
CA LYS A 66 17.88 28.53 6.91
C LYS A 66 18.70 27.47 7.62
N THR A 67 18.05 26.41 8.13
CA THR A 67 18.72 25.39 8.94
C THR A 67 18.92 24.11 8.12
N PRO A 68 20.17 23.64 7.91
CA PRO A 68 20.42 22.39 7.19
C PRO A 68 19.95 21.20 8.02
N LEU A 69 19.28 20.24 7.37
CA LEU A 69 18.73 19.05 8.01
C LEU A 69 19.81 18.01 8.33
N ILE A 70 20.75 17.78 7.40
CA ILE A 70 21.83 16.78 7.53
C ILE A 70 23.12 17.35 6.93
N GLN A 71 24.25 17.19 7.61
CA GLN A 71 25.56 17.67 7.13
C GLN A 71 25.97 17.06 5.78
N LEU A 72 25.58 15.81 5.53
CA LEU A 72 25.81 15.10 4.27
C LEU A 72 25.11 15.76 3.07
N SER A 73 24.00 16.48 3.30
CA SER A 73 23.21 17.15 2.26
C SER A 73 22.84 18.57 2.68
N PRO A 74 23.79 19.53 2.58
CA PRO A 74 23.62 20.88 3.11
C PRO A 74 22.52 21.69 2.42
N LYS A 75 22.04 21.25 1.25
CA LYS A 75 20.94 21.90 0.52
C LYS A 75 19.55 21.54 1.02
N LYS A 76 19.40 20.48 1.83
CA LYS A 76 18.11 20.08 2.41
C LYS A 76 17.94 20.78 3.75
N THR A 77 16.83 21.49 3.93
CA THR A 77 16.58 22.32 5.12
C THR A 77 15.44 21.77 5.97
N VAL A 78 15.45 22.08 7.27
CA VAL A 78 14.38 21.66 8.21
C VAL A 78 13.08 22.37 7.86
N GLU A 79 13.13 23.67 7.51
CA GLU A 79 11.94 24.43 7.14
C GLU A 79 11.32 23.89 5.85
N GLY A 80 12.16 23.47 4.89
CA GLY A 80 11.71 22.80 3.67
C GLY A 80 11.00 21.48 3.99
N PHE A 81 11.56 20.68 4.91
CA PHE A 81 10.97 19.41 5.32
C PHE A 81 9.60 19.58 6.01
N VAL A 82 9.46 20.56 6.91
CA VAL A 82 8.18 20.85 7.59
C VAL A 82 7.15 21.42 6.62
N GLY A 83 7.56 22.33 5.73
CA GLY A 83 6.68 22.87 4.69
C GLY A 83 6.18 21.78 3.73
N ALA A 84 7.08 20.87 3.33
CA ALA A 84 6.74 19.72 2.50
C ALA A 84 5.68 18.83 3.16
N LEU A 85 5.80 18.53 4.46
CA LEU A 85 4.82 17.72 5.18
C LEU A 85 3.41 18.32 5.06
N ILE A 86 3.26 19.61 5.35
CA ILE A 86 1.97 20.30 5.30
C ILE A 86 1.40 20.30 3.88
N CYS A 87 2.23 20.63 2.88
CA CYS A 87 1.80 20.65 1.49
C CYS A 87 1.43 19.25 0.96
N THR A 88 2.21 18.21 1.29
CA THR A 88 1.93 16.82 0.89
C THR A 88 0.64 16.31 1.51
N LEU A 89 0.32 16.69 2.75
CA LEU A 89 -0.96 16.34 3.39
C LEU A 89 -2.16 16.94 2.62
N VAL A 90 -2.11 18.24 2.32
CA VAL A 90 -3.20 18.95 1.64
C VAL A 90 -3.35 18.49 0.19
N LEU A 91 -2.25 18.46 -0.55
CA LEU A 91 -2.26 18.07 -1.97
C LEU A 91 -2.51 16.58 -2.15
N GLY A 92 -2.01 15.73 -1.24
CA GLY A 92 -2.33 14.31 -1.23
C GLY A 92 -3.82 14.06 -1.14
N PHE A 93 -4.51 14.76 -0.22
CA PHE A 93 -5.96 14.68 -0.10
C PHE A 93 -6.67 15.08 -1.41
N ILE A 94 -6.24 16.17 -2.05
CA ILE A 94 -6.81 16.65 -3.32
C ILE A 94 -6.57 15.65 -4.44
N VAL A 95 -5.33 15.16 -4.59
CA VAL A 95 -4.95 14.20 -5.63
C VAL A 95 -5.74 12.90 -5.49
N THR A 96 -5.87 12.36 -4.29
CA THR A 96 -6.70 11.15 -4.06
C THR A 96 -8.16 11.39 -4.45
N THR A 97 -8.71 12.57 -4.14
CA THR A 97 -10.08 12.94 -4.52
C THR A 97 -10.29 12.99 -6.04
N ILE A 98 -9.24 13.31 -6.80
CA ILE A 98 -9.27 13.30 -8.26
C ILE A 98 -9.11 11.86 -8.77
N LEU A 99 -8.13 11.12 -8.26
CA LEU A 99 -7.81 9.76 -8.73
C LEU A 99 -8.96 8.77 -8.50
N MET A 100 -9.65 8.87 -7.37
CA MET A 100 -10.77 7.96 -7.03
C MET A 100 -11.98 8.08 -7.97
N ARG A 101 -12.05 9.12 -8.82
CA ARG A 101 -13.14 9.29 -9.80
C ARG A 101 -12.96 8.39 -11.03
N PHE A 102 -11.77 7.85 -11.24
CA PHE A 102 -11.46 7.04 -12.41
C PHE A 102 -11.48 5.56 -12.05
N ASN A 103 -12.45 4.81 -12.57
CA ASN A 103 -12.57 3.37 -12.31
C ASN A 103 -11.31 2.58 -12.70
N TYR A 104 -10.63 3.00 -13.78
CA TYR A 104 -9.35 2.44 -14.21
C TYR A 104 -8.27 2.49 -13.11
N MET A 105 -8.30 3.51 -12.23
CA MET A 105 -7.34 3.64 -11.14
C MET A 105 -7.70 2.75 -9.94
N THR A 106 -8.98 2.61 -9.65
CA THR A 106 -9.48 1.96 -8.42
C THR A 106 -9.75 0.46 -8.57
N CYS A 107 -10.07 0.01 -9.78
CA CYS A 107 -10.39 -1.40 -10.02
C CYS A 107 -9.12 -2.26 -10.06
N PRO A 108 -9.14 -3.47 -9.48
CA PRO A 108 -8.03 -4.41 -9.58
C PRO A 108 -7.86 -4.87 -11.03
N VAL A 109 -6.61 -5.13 -11.43
CA VAL A 109 -6.27 -5.55 -12.79
C VAL A 109 -6.64 -7.02 -12.96
N GLN A 110 -7.61 -7.30 -13.83
CA GLN A 110 -7.99 -8.66 -14.22
C GLN A 110 -7.42 -9.05 -15.59
N ASP A 111 -7.40 -8.10 -16.53
CA ASP A 111 -6.87 -8.29 -17.88
C ASP A 111 -5.77 -7.26 -18.20
N LEU A 112 -4.60 -7.74 -18.65
CA LEU A 112 -3.47 -6.90 -19.03
C LEU A 112 -3.72 -6.05 -20.30
N GLY A 113 -4.81 -6.34 -21.04
CA GLY A 113 -5.23 -5.60 -22.23
C GLY A 113 -6.11 -4.38 -21.94
N ALA A 114 -6.51 -4.17 -20.67
CA ALA A 114 -7.36 -3.06 -20.29
C ALA A 114 -6.58 -1.73 -20.38
N THR A 115 -7.18 -0.72 -21.02
CA THR A 115 -6.56 0.60 -21.21
C THR A 115 -7.36 1.68 -20.47
N ALA A 116 -6.80 2.89 -20.38
CA ALA A 116 -7.50 4.03 -19.76
C ALA A 116 -8.84 4.40 -20.45
N TRP A 117 -9.08 3.86 -21.66
CA TRP A 117 -10.27 4.13 -22.47
C TRP A 117 -11.27 2.95 -22.50
N SER A 118 -10.94 1.82 -21.87
CA SER A 118 -11.90 0.73 -21.71
C SER A 118 -12.84 1.02 -20.54
N ASP A 119 -14.14 0.83 -20.75
CA ASP A 119 -15.14 0.89 -19.69
C ASP A 119 -14.99 -0.31 -18.75
N ILE A 120 -14.26 -0.11 -17.65
CA ILE A 120 -14.04 -1.13 -16.63
C ILE A 120 -14.98 -0.84 -15.46
N SER A 121 -15.83 -1.81 -15.13
CA SER A 121 -16.68 -1.81 -13.93
C SER A 121 -16.27 -2.96 -13.01
N CYS A 122 -15.83 -2.64 -11.80
CA CYS A 122 -15.53 -3.63 -10.77
C CYS A 122 -16.64 -3.63 -9.71
N GLU A 123 -17.52 -4.64 -9.78
CA GLU A 123 -18.55 -4.89 -8.76
C GLU A 123 -18.24 -6.18 -7.97
N PRO A 124 -18.32 -6.18 -6.63
CA PRO A 124 -18.55 -5.01 -5.78
C PRO A 124 -17.32 -4.11 -5.70
N HIS A 125 -17.55 -2.80 -5.76
CA HIS A 125 -16.49 -1.82 -5.61
C HIS A 125 -15.94 -1.82 -4.17
N ASN A 126 -14.63 -1.61 -4.00
CA ASN A 126 -14.05 -1.54 -2.66
C ASN A 126 -14.67 -0.33 -1.90
N PRO A 127 -15.31 -0.54 -0.72
CA PRO A 127 -15.96 0.52 0.05
C PRO A 127 -14.97 1.58 0.54
N VAL A 128 -13.66 1.33 0.47
CA VAL A 128 -12.64 2.34 0.78
C VAL A 128 -12.76 3.58 -0.13
N PHE A 129 -13.31 3.41 -1.34
CA PHE A 129 -13.49 4.48 -2.32
C PHE A 129 -14.91 5.09 -2.30
N THR A 130 -15.85 4.55 -1.52
CA THR A 130 -17.19 5.14 -1.43
C THR A 130 -17.22 6.21 -0.36
N ALA A 131 -17.68 7.41 -0.72
CA ALA A 131 -17.79 8.51 0.23
C ALA A 131 -18.91 8.21 1.24
N ALA A 132 -18.58 8.30 2.53
CA ALA A 132 -19.54 8.12 3.61
C ALA A 132 -19.71 9.44 4.39
N PRO A 133 -20.91 9.72 4.94
CA PRO A 133 -21.11 10.90 5.78
C PRO A 133 -20.37 10.70 7.11
N TRP A 134 -19.36 11.53 7.36
CA TRP A 134 -18.60 11.51 8.60
C TRP A 134 -19.04 12.64 9.52
N ARG A 135 -19.43 12.28 10.76
CA ARG A 135 -19.87 13.24 11.77
C ARG A 135 -18.67 13.87 12.44
N LEU A 136 -18.59 15.20 12.36
CA LEU A 136 -17.48 15.96 12.93
C LEU A 136 -17.49 15.89 14.46
N PRO A 137 -16.35 15.60 15.10
CA PRO A 137 -16.18 15.76 16.54
C PRO A 137 -16.52 17.19 16.98
N SER A 138 -17.06 17.34 18.19
CA SER A 138 -17.51 18.64 18.75
C SER A 138 -16.43 19.72 18.69
N VAL A 139 -15.17 19.36 18.91
CA VAL A 139 -14.01 20.27 18.82
C VAL A 139 -13.81 20.79 17.40
N ILE A 140 -13.81 19.91 16.40
CA ILE A 140 -13.56 20.29 15.01
C ILE A 140 -14.74 21.11 14.47
N ARG A 141 -15.98 20.75 14.83
CA ARG A 141 -17.17 21.53 14.49
C ARG A 141 -17.08 22.96 15.03
N TYR A 142 -16.63 23.15 16.27
CA TYR A 142 -16.43 24.48 16.83
C TYR A 142 -15.36 25.27 16.06
N LEU A 143 -14.22 24.65 15.74
CA LEU A 143 -13.16 25.29 14.95
C LEU A 143 -13.62 25.68 13.54
N ILE A 144 -14.34 24.79 12.85
CA ILE A 144 -14.89 25.07 11.52
C ILE A 144 -15.92 26.20 11.59
N LYS A 145 -16.80 26.19 12.60
CA LYS A 145 -17.78 27.26 12.82
C LYS A 145 -17.09 28.60 13.08
N LEU A 146 -16.00 28.61 13.83
CA LEU A 146 -15.19 29.80 14.07
C LEU A 146 -14.51 30.30 12.79
N ALA A 147 -14.03 29.40 11.94
CA ALA A 147 -13.29 29.74 10.72
C ALA A 147 -14.18 30.15 9.54
N THR A 148 -15.35 29.52 9.38
CA THR A 148 -16.21 29.65 8.18
C THR A 148 -17.58 30.26 8.46
N PHE A 149 -17.88 30.60 9.72
CA PHE A 149 -19.18 31.11 10.18
C PHE A 149 -20.38 30.21 9.84
N HIS A 150 -20.14 28.97 9.37
CA HIS A 150 -21.18 28.00 9.01
C HIS A 150 -21.13 26.78 9.94
N ASP A 151 -22.31 26.29 10.34
CA ASP A 151 -22.45 25.12 11.21
C ASP A 151 -22.53 23.83 10.37
N ILE A 152 -21.37 23.29 10.02
CA ILE A 152 -21.27 22.03 9.26
C ILE A 152 -21.29 20.85 10.25
N ARG A 153 -22.29 19.96 10.09
CA ARG A 153 -22.47 18.78 10.98
C ARG A 153 -21.85 17.51 10.41
N GLU A 154 -21.90 17.34 9.10
CA GLU A 154 -21.47 16.14 8.40
C GLU A 154 -20.63 16.54 7.19
N VAL A 155 -19.56 15.78 6.93
CA VAL A 155 -18.69 15.96 5.76
C VAL A 155 -18.60 14.63 5.02
N TRP A 156 -18.72 14.69 3.70
CA TRP A 156 -18.55 13.51 2.84
C TRP A 156 -17.07 13.27 2.62
N ILE A 157 -16.56 12.21 3.22
CA ILE A 157 -15.15 11.80 3.12
C ILE A 157 -15.13 10.30 2.81
N ALA A 158 -14.37 9.92 1.80
CA ALA A 158 -14.10 8.52 1.52
C ALA A 158 -12.97 8.00 2.42
N PRO A 159 -13.05 6.78 2.97
CA PRO A 159 -12.00 6.22 3.82
C PRO A 159 -10.59 6.29 3.20
N VAL A 160 -10.48 6.15 1.87
CA VAL A 160 -9.20 6.27 1.15
C VAL A 160 -8.48 7.60 1.39
N GLN A 161 -9.21 8.69 1.59
CA GLN A 161 -8.63 10.00 1.84
C GLN A 161 -7.93 10.04 3.20
N LEU A 162 -8.47 9.36 4.21
CA LEU A 162 -7.84 9.21 5.52
C LEU A 162 -6.60 8.33 5.45
N HIS A 163 -6.65 7.21 4.71
CA HIS A 163 -5.48 6.38 4.45
C HIS A 163 -4.38 7.16 3.71
N THR A 164 -4.76 8.04 2.77
CA THR A 164 -3.81 8.91 2.07
C THR A 164 -3.09 9.84 3.04
N VAL A 165 -3.77 10.38 4.05
CA VAL A 165 -3.12 11.22 5.08
C VAL A 165 -2.03 10.44 5.82
N VAL A 166 -2.28 9.18 6.17
CA VAL A 166 -1.28 8.31 6.81
C VAL A 166 -0.11 8.02 5.87
N MET A 167 -0.40 7.72 4.61
CA MET A 167 0.63 7.51 3.59
C MET A 167 1.44 8.78 3.31
N ALA A 168 0.82 9.95 3.31
CA ALA A 168 1.47 11.25 3.12
C ALA A 168 2.40 11.59 4.29
N CYS A 169 2.00 11.28 5.54
CA CYS A 169 2.89 11.36 6.69
C CYS A 169 4.11 10.45 6.51
N PHE A 170 3.93 9.20 6.08
CA PHE A 170 5.05 8.31 5.82
C PHE A 170 5.95 8.82 4.68
N ALA A 171 5.35 9.26 3.57
CA ALA A 171 6.04 9.80 2.41
C ALA A 171 6.89 11.04 2.74
N SER A 172 6.45 11.86 3.70
CA SER A 172 7.21 13.04 4.11
C SER A 172 8.20 12.75 5.23
N LEU A 173 7.86 11.90 6.19
CA LEU A 173 8.69 11.71 7.38
C LEU A 173 9.73 10.62 7.20
N ILE A 174 9.37 9.52 6.53
CA ILE A 174 10.16 8.28 6.51
C ILE A 174 10.76 8.04 5.12
N ALA A 175 9.99 8.20 4.04
CA ALA A 175 10.48 7.94 2.69
C ALA A 175 11.76 8.72 2.30
N PRO A 176 11.97 10.00 2.70
CA PRO A 176 13.18 10.74 2.36
C PRO A 176 14.47 10.14 2.91
N PHE A 177 14.39 9.29 3.94
CA PHE A 177 15.55 8.54 4.45
C PHE A 177 16.10 7.53 3.45
N GLY A 178 15.27 7.01 2.54
CA GLY A 178 15.75 6.21 1.41
C GLY A 178 16.72 7.01 0.54
N GLY A 179 16.36 8.26 0.22
CA GLY A 179 17.24 9.16 -0.53
C GLY A 179 18.46 9.65 0.25
N PHE A 180 18.36 9.82 1.58
CA PHE A 180 19.53 10.11 2.41
C PHE A 180 20.52 8.95 2.42
N PHE A 181 20.03 7.71 2.54
CA PHE A 181 20.85 6.51 2.49
C PHE A 181 21.53 6.36 1.13
N ALA A 182 20.78 6.52 0.04
CA ALA A 182 21.33 6.53 -1.31
C ALA A 182 22.43 7.60 -1.46
N SER A 183 22.19 8.81 -0.97
CA SER A 183 23.20 9.87 -0.94
C SER A 183 24.44 9.48 -0.12
N ALA A 184 24.29 8.82 1.03
CA ALA A 184 25.41 8.37 1.87
C ALA A 184 26.29 7.34 1.15
N VAL A 185 25.66 6.35 0.51
CA VAL A 185 26.36 5.36 -0.31
C VAL A 185 27.17 6.05 -1.41
N LYS A 186 26.57 7.01 -2.13
CA LYS A 186 27.27 7.75 -3.19
C LYS A 186 28.52 8.46 -2.67
N ARG A 187 28.41 9.13 -1.51
CA ARG A 187 29.56 9.82 -0.89
C ARG A 187 30.64 8.84 -0.41
N ALA A 188 30.27 7.67 0.13
CA ALA A 188 31.22 6.64 0.52
C ALA A 188 32.07 6.14 -0.66
N PHE A 189 31.47 6.01 -1.85
CA PHE A 189 32.18 5.63 -3.08
C PHE A 189 32.80 6.81 -3.85
N LYS A 190 32.75 8.04 -3.30
CA LYS A 190 33.21 9.28 -3.96
C LYS A 190 32.56 9.53 -5.33
N ILE A 191 31.34 9.04 -5.51
CA ILE A 191 30.51 9.31 -6.70
C ILE A 191 29.41 10.32 -6.35
N LYS A 192 28.88 11.00 -7.37
CA LYS A 192 27.78 11.97 -7.19
C LYS A 192 26.42 11.37 -7.55
N ASP A 193 26.38 10.61 -8.63
CA ASP A 193 25.18 10.02 -9.25
C ASP A 193 25.49 8.54 -9.52
N PHE A 194 24.49 7.65 -9.37
CA PHE A 194 24.70 6.21 -9.60
C PHE A 194 24.87 5.86 -11.08
N GLY A 195 24.48 6.76 -11.99
CA GLY A 195 24.64 6.60 -13.42
C GLY A 195 24.22 7.85 -14.19
N GLN A 196 24.25 7.76 -15.51
CA GLN A 196 23.77 8.78 -16.44
C GLN A 196 22.67 8.20 -17.33
N SER A 197 21.58 7.71 -16.71
CA SER A 197 20.47 7.10 -17.45
C SER A 197 19.69 8.13 -18.28
N ILE A 198 19.63 9.39 -17.82
CA ILE A 198 18.95 10.49 -18.52
C ILE A 198 19.93 11.66 -18.68
N PRO A 199 20.19 12.13 -19.92
CA PRO A 199 21.07 13.27 -20.17
C PRO A 199 20.65 14.50 -19.35
N GLY A 200 21.59 15.04 -18.57
CA GLY A 200 21.38 16.24 -17.74
C GLY A 200 20.59 16.03 -16.43
N HIS A 201 20.15 14.81 -16.12
CA HIS A 201 19.13 14.56 -15.08
C HIS A 201 19.50 13.47 -14.06
N GLY A 202 20.70 12.88 -14.16
CA GLY A 202 21.23 11.88 -13.23
C GLY A 202 20.88 10.43 -13.58
N GLY A 203 21.02 9.54 -12.60
CA GLY A 203 20.72 8.11 -12.75
C GLY A 203 19.25 7.79 -12.46
N LEU A 204 18.72 6.74 -13.09
CA LEU A 204 17.37 6.24 -12.79
C LEU A 204 17.24 5.84 -11.31
N THR A 205 18.28 5.21 -10.75
CA THR A 205 18.35 4.79 -9.35
C THR A 205 18.27 5.98 -8.38
N ASP A 206 18.79 7.15 -8.77
CA ASP A 206 18.74 8.38 -7.96
C ASP A 206 17.32 8.96 -7.83
N ARG A 207 16.36 8.46 -8.62
CA ARG A 207 14.95 8.88 -8.59
C ARG A 207 14.02 7.87 -7.93
N MET A 208 14.49 6.63 -7.78
CA MET A 208 13.69 5.51 -7.28
C MET A 208 14.02 5.15 -5.83
N ASP A 209 14.99 5.83 -5.21
CA ASP A 209 15.45 5.58 -3.84
C ASP A 209 14.35 5.78 -2.79
N CYS A 210 13.62 6.90 -2.84
CA CYS A 210 12.46 7.14 -2.00
C CYS A 210 11.25 6.28 -2.42
N GLN A 211 11.13 5.98 -3.72
CA GLN A 211 10.01 5.22 -4.29
C GLN A 211 10.03 3.75 -3.86
N PHE A 212 11.20 3.13 -3.70
CA PHE A 212 11.30 1.76 -3.20
C PHE A 212 10.77 1.65 -1.77
N LEU A 213 11.17 2.56 -0.89
CA LEU A 213 10.68 2.56 0.49
C LEU A 213 9.18 2.82 0.55
N MET A 214 8.67 3.71 -0.30
CA MET A 214 7.24 4.00 -0.40
C MET A 214 6.43 2.83 -0.97
N GLY A 215 6.93 2.15 -2.00
CA GLY A 215 6.26 1.00 -2.62
C GLY A 215 6.09 -0.17 -1.65
N LEU A 216 7.14 -0.50 -0.89
CA LEU A 216 7.07 -1.49 0.19
C LEU A 216 6.04 -1.09 1.25
N PHE A 217 6.07 0.16 1.71
CA PHE A 217 5.14 0.64 2.71
C PHE A 217 3.69 0.60 2.21
N ALA A 218 3.44 1.05 0.98
CA ALA A 218 2.12 1.00 0.36
C ALA A 218 1.58 -0.44 0.32
N TYR A 219 2.42 -1.41 -0.05
CA TYR A 219 2.05 -2.83 -0.05
C TYR A 219 1.70 -3.32 1.35
N MET A 220 2.59 -3.15 2.32
CA MET A 220 2.36 -3.61 3.69
C MET A 220 1.12 -2.94 4.31
N TYR A 221 0.94 -1.65 4.07
CA TYR A 221 -0.18 -0.87 4.57
C TYR A 221 -1.49 -1.33 3.93
N TYR A 222 -1.52 -1.53 2.61
CA TYR A 222 -2.69 -2.04 1.91
C TYR A 222 -3.09 -3.42 2.45
N GLN A 223 -2.15 -4.37 2.52
CA GLN A 223 -2.42 -5.72 3.02
C GLN A 223 -2.91 -5.73 4.48
N SER A 224 -2.41 -4.80 5.31
CA SER A 224 -2.75 -4.78 6.75
C SER A 224 -4.07 -4.08 7.06
N PHE A 225 -4.38 -2.98 6.36
CA PHE A 225 -5.46 -2.07 6.77
C PHE A 225 -6.58 -1.89 5.74
N ILE A 226 -6.34 -2.22 4.47
CA ILE A 226 -7.25 -1.87 3.37
C ILE A 226 -7.81 -3.11 2.68
N LYS A 227 -6.99 -4.14 2.50
CA LYS A 227 -7.39 -5.35 1.79
C LYS A 227 -8.57 -6.01 2.50
N MET A 228 -9.65 -6.20 1.77
CA MET A 228 -10.80 -6.95 2.25
C MET A 228 -10.63 -8.43 1.91
N TYR A 229 -10.75 -9.28 2.92
CA TYR A 229 -10.82 -10.72 2.72
C TYR A 229 -12.26 -11.12 2.47
N ASN A 230 -12.66 -11.12 1.19
CA ASN A 230 -13.95 -11.68 0.79
C ASN A 230 -13.86 -13.20 0.86
N ILE A 231 -14.28 -13.78 1.99
CA ILE A 231 -14.34 -15.22 2.16
C ILE A 231 -15.53 -15.73 1.33
N THR A 232 -15.25 -16.34 0.18
CA THR A 232 -16.29 -16.99 -0.63
C THR A 232 -16.66 -18.35 -0.04
N VAL A 233 -17.89 -18.81 -0.27
CA VAL A 233 -18.34 -20.15 0.13
C VAL A 233 -17.41 -21.23 -0.46
N GLY A 234 -16.91 -21.03 -1.69
CA GLY A 234 -15.95 -21.93 -2.32
C GLY A 234 -14.61 -22.00 -1.58
N THR A 235 -14.09 -20.87 -1.10
CA THR A 235 -12.85 -20.83 -0.29
C THR A 235 -13.05 -21.54 1.06
N ILE A 236 -14.19 -21.33 1.72
CA ILE A 236 -14.53 -22.05 2.96
C ILE A 236 -14.62 -23.55 2.69
N LEU A 237 -15.34 -23.93 1.63
CA LEU A 237 -15.51 -25.32 1.26
C LEU A 237 -14.17 -26.01 0.95
N ALA A 238 -13.27 -25.34 0.23
CA ALA A 238 -11.93 -25.85 -0.04
C ALA A 238 -11.09 -26.00 1.25
N LEU A 239 -11.19 -25.03 2.18
CA LEU A 239 -10.53 -25.12 3.48
C LEU A 239 -11.06 -26.30 4.31
N VAL A 240 -12.39 -26.48 4.33
CA VAL A 240 -13.05 -27.60 5.00
C VAL A 240 -12.66 -28.93 4.37
N ILE A 241 -12.67 -29.04 3.04
CA ILE A 241 -12.38 -30.30 2.34
C ILE A 241 -10.91 -30.70 2.48
N ASN A 242 -9.98 -29.76 2.34
CA ASN A 242 -8.55 -30.07 2.27
C ASN A 242 -7.87 -30.15 3.65
N ASN A 243 -8.31 -29.37 4.63
CA ASN A 243 -7.62 -29.27 5.91
C ASN A 243 -8.32 -29.98 7.08
N MET A 244 -9.61 -30.35 6.95
CA MET A 244 -10.33 -31.04 8.03
C MET A 244 -10.40 -32.55 7.79
N SER A 245 -10.40 -33.31 8.89
CA SER A 245 -10.62 -34.76 8.89
C SER A 245 -12.09 -35.12 8.64
N ALA A 246 -12.38 -36.36 8.26
CA ALA A 246 -13.76 -36.80 8.00
C ALA A 246 -14.70 -36.60 9.21
N ARG A 247 -14.18 -36.75 10.44
CA ARG A 247 -14.93 -36.53 11.68
C ARG A 247 -15.29 -35.05 11.87
N GLU A 248 -14.31 -34.17 11.71
CA GLU A 248 -14.51 -32.73 11.86
C GLU A 248 -15.47 -32.17 10.79
N LYS A 249 -15.48 -32.75 9.58
CA LYS A 249 -16.46 -32.39 8.54
C LYS A 249 -17.89 -32.75 8.95
N VAL A 250 -18.09 -33.93 9.55
CA VAL A 250 -19.41 -34.37 10.03
C VAL A 250 -19.86 -33.52 11.21
N GLU A 251 -18.97 -33.22 12.15
CA GLU A 251 -19.27 -32.32 13.28
C GLU A 251 -19.63 -30.90 12.81
N LEU A 252 -18.89 -30.35 11.83
CA LEU A 252 -19.21 -29.06 11.22
C LEU A 252 -20.60 -29.07 10.58
N LEU A 253 -20.94 -30.15 9.85
CA LEU A 253 -22.25 -30.32 9.20
C LEU A 253 -23.38 -30.39 10.22
N GLU A 254 -23.19 -31.14 11.32
CA GLU A 254 -24.15 -31.25 12.43
C GLU A 254 -24.42 -29.87 13.04
N ARG A 255 -23.36 -29.13 13.42
CA ARG A 255 -23.49 -27.79 14.01
C ARG A 255 -24.12 -26.77 13.05
N LEU A 256 -23.77 -26.82 11.77
CA LEU A 256 -24.36 -25.94 10.75
C LEU A 256 -25.86 -26.23 10.59
N THR A 257 -26.25 -27.50 10.59
CA THR A 257 -27.64 -27.93 10.49
C THR A 257 -28.46 -27.42 11.67
N THR A 258 -27.99 -27.63 12.91
CA THR A 258 -28.63 -27.11 14.12
C THR A 258 -28.76 -25.58 14.11
N TYR A 259 -27.75 -24.87 13.60
CA TYR A 259 -27.81 -23.41 13.47
C TYR A 259 -28.90 -22.95 12.50
N LEU A 260 -29.07 -23.64 11.37
CA LEU A 260 -30.07 -23.32 10.36
C LEU A 260 -31.50 -23.71 10.77
N GLU A 261 -31.65 -24.80 11.53
CA GLU A 261 -32.93 -25.19 12.15
C GLU A 261 -33.40 -24.13 13.15
N ASN A 262 -32.49 -23.62 13.99
CA ASN A 262 -32.80 -22.53 14.92
C ASN A 262 -33.25 -21.23 14.22
N GLN A 263 -32.87 -21.04 12.95
CA GLN A 263 -33.33 -19.90 12.14
C GLN A 263 -34.62 -20.21 11.34
N ASN A 264 -35.23 -21.39 11.52
CA ASN A 264 -36.36 -21.89 10.74
C ASN A 264 -36.09 -21.95 9.21
N ILE A 265 -34.83 -22.07 8.80
CA ILE A 265 -34.46 -22.16 7.38
C ILE A 265 -34.56 -23.61 6.88
N LEU A 266 -34.32 -24.58 7.75
CA LEU A 266 -34.35 -26.01 7.45
C LEU A 266 -35.45 -26.72 8.25
N SER A 267 -36.17 -27.65 7.60
CA SER A 267 -37.20 -28.48 8.25
C SER A 267 -36.74 -29.94 8.40
N ASN A 268 -36.57 -30.39 9.66
CA ASN A 268 -36.60 -31.73 10.28
C ASN A 268 -36.20 -33.02 9.50
N ASN A 269 -35.61 -32.97 8.31
CA ASN A 269 -35.41 -34.17 7.48
C ASN A 269 -33.92 -34.54 7.24
N ILE A 270 -32.98 -33.90 7.94
CA ILE A 270 -31.54 -34.13 7.77
C ILE A 270 -30.99 -35.22 8.72
N ASP A 271 -31.68 -35.55 9.81
CA ASP A 271 -31.26 -36.56 10.79
C ASP A 271 -30.96 -37.93 10.18
N SER A 272 -31.70 -38.32 9.13
CA SER A 272 -31.48 -39.58 8.40
C SER A 272 -30.16 -39.61 7.61
N VAL A 273 -29.66 -38.45 7.16
CA VAL A 273 -28.39 -38.31 6.42
C VAL A 273 -27.21 -38.30 7.39
N LEU A 274 -27.36 -37.63 8.54
CA LEU A 274 -26.34 -37.63 9.61
C LEU A 274 -26.17 -39.01 10.24
N ALA A 275 -27.26 -39.75 10.47
CA ALA A 275 -27.22 -41.13 10.98
C ALA A 275 -26.47 -42.10 10.06
N LYS A 276 -26.62 -41.95 8.73
CA LYS A 276 -25.90 -42.77 7.74
C LYS A 276 -24.40 -42.43 7.69
N ALA A 277 -24.04 -41.17 7.91
CA ALA A 277 -22.66 -40.73 7.99
C ALA A 277 -21.97 -41.22 9.28
N GLN A 278 -22.67 -41.26 10.42
CA GLN A 278 -22.14 -41.80 11.68
C GLN A 278 -22.00 -43.33 11.66
N GLY A 279 -22.95 -44.05 11.03
CA GLY A 279 -22.93 -45.51 10.93
C GLY A 279 -21.83 -46.12 10.04
N LEU A 280 -21.16 -45.32 9.20
CA LEU A 280 -20.03 -45.74 8.36
C LEU A 280 -18.69 -45.84 9.10
N TRP A 281 -18.61 -45.40 10.37
CA TRP A 281 -17.37 -45.35 11.15
C TRP A 281 -17.42 -46.10 12.48
N SER A 282 -18.54 -46.75 12.79
CA SER A 282 -18.73 -47.65 13.94
C SER A 282 -18.53 -49.13 13.60
N ALA A 283 -18.03 -49.43 12.40
CA ALA A 283 -17.57 -50.74 11.94
C ALA A 283 -16.07 -50.66 11.62
#